data_AF-A0A6L7EW27-F1
#
_entry.id   AF-A0A6L7EW27-F1
#
_cell.length_a   1.000
_cell.length_b   1.000
_cell.length_c   1.000
_cell.angle_alpha   90.00
_cell.angle_beta   90.00
_cell.angle_gamma   90.00
#
_symmetry.space_group_name_H-M   'P 1'
#
loop_
_entity.id
_entity.type
_entity.pdbx_description
1 polymer ?
#
loop_
_entity_poly.entity_id
_entity_poly.type
_entity_poly.pdbx_seq_one_letter_code
_entity_poly.pdbx_strand_id
1 'polypeptide(L)'
;MLRALPRLVTALTNILDPLLWLHLLKVVNAHGYAHARQRRRLTAGPGLAMAPSVSLRNAERISIGERGHIGERCSLWAGDGSSRIVLGDHVLLAPEVFITASNYGTRWGTPVMDQDKIESDVHIGDGCWLGAKVVVLPGVTLGEGVVVGAASTVTRDLPAGSICVGTPARVVGWREDFPAERRIS
;
A
#
# COMPACT_ATOMS: atom_id res chain seq x y z
N MET A 1 37.78 -39.76 8.97
CA MET A 1 37.74 -38.68 7.94
C MET A 1 36.95 -39.02 6.67
N LEU A 2 36.46 -40.25 6.43
CA LEU A 2 35.79 -40.63 5.16
C LEU A 2 34.28 -40.33 5.02
N ARG A 3 33.58 -39.78 6.04
CA ARG A 3 32.13 -39.52 5.97
C ARG A 3 31.75 -38.13 5.41
N ALA A 4 32.71 -37.25 5.14
CA ALA A 4 32.46 -35.87 4.70
C ALA A 4 32.34 -35.73 3.17
N LEU A 5 33.03 -36.60 2.41
CA LEU A 5 33.12 -36.53 0.95
C LEU A 5 31.76 -36.67 0.22
N PRO A 6 30.86 -37.59 0.62
CA PRO A 6 29.55 -37.74 -0.05
C PRO A 6 28.66 -36.52 0.16
N ARG A 7 28.71 -35.92 1.36
CA ARG A 7 27.94 -34.72 1.70
C ARG A 7 28.39 -33.50 0.91
N LEU A 8 29.70 -33.39 0.68
CA LEU A 8 30.27 -32.31 -0.14
C LEU A 8 29.84 -32.45 -1.60
N VAL A 9 29.88 -33.67 -2.15
CA VAL A 9 29.44 -33.93 -3.53
C VAL A 9 27.94 -33.67 -3.70
N THR A 10 27.09 -34.13 -2.77
CA THR A 10 25.65 -33.84 -2.81
C THR A 10 25.34 -32.34 -2.67
N ALA A 11 26.09 -31.62 -1.83
CA ALA A 11 25.94 -30.17 -1.72
C ALA A 11 26.31 -29.47 -3.03
N LEU A 12 27.42 -29.87 -3.66
CA LEU A 12 27.85 -29.34 -4.96
C LEU A 12 26.85 -29.65 -6.07
N THR A 13 26.29 -30.86 -6.13
CA THR A 13 25.26 -31.21 -7.14
C THR A 13 23.99 -30.41 -6.97
N ASN A 14 23.57 -30.13 -5.73
CA ASN A 14 22.39 -29.29 -5.48
C ASN A 14 22.64 -27.81 -5.80
N ILE A 15 23.84 -27.29 -5.52
CA ILE A 15 24.21 -25.91 -5.86
C ILE A 15 24.32 -25.73 -7.38
N LEU A 16 24.79 -26.75 -8.10
CA LEU A 16 24.92 -26.73 -9.55
C LEU A 16 23.62 -27.13 -10.28
N ASP A 17 22.53 -27.40 -9.56
CA ASP A 17 21.24 -27.75 -10.16
C ASP A 17 20.70 -26.57 -11.01
N PRO A 18 20.54 -26.73 -12.33
CA PRO A 18 20.04 -25.66 -13.20
C PRO A 18 18.61 -25.22 -12.83
N LEU A 19 17.77 -26.08 -12.23
CA LEU A 19 16.44 -25.69 -11.77
C LEU A 19 16.51 -24.72 -10.59
N LEU A 20 17.49 -24.88 -9.69
CA LEU A 20 17.75 -23.93 -8.60
C LEU A 20 18.10 -22.54 -9.16
N TRP A 21 19.00 -22.49 -10.14
CA TRP A 21 19.39 -21.22 -10.77
C TRP A 21 18.26 -20.60 -11.59
N LEU A 22 17.46 -21.40 -12.30
CA LEU A 22 16.25 -20.91 -12.99
C LEU A 22 15.22 -20.36 -12.00
N HIS A 23 15.06 -20.99 -10.83
CA HIS A 23 14.20 -20.47 -9.77
C HIS A 23 14.75 -19.15 -9.22
N LEU A 24 16.06 -19.05 -8.96
CA LEU A 24 16.68 -17.81 -8.52
C LEU A 24 16.47 -16.68 -9.55
N LEU A 25 16.67 -16.96 -10.84
CA LEU A 25 16.39 -16.02 -11.93
C LEU A 25 14.91 -15.59 -11.96
N LYS A 26 13.97 -16.52 -11.76
CA LYS A 26 12.54 -16.20 -11.64
C LYS A 26 12.25 -15.29 -10.45
N VAL A 27 12.86 -15.54 -9.29
CA VAL A 27 12.70 -14.70 -8.09
C VAL A 27 13.26 -13.30 -8.34
N VAL A 28 14.45 -13.19 -8.92
CA VAL A 28 15.07 -11.90 -9.26
C VAL A 28 14.22 -11.15 -10.29
N ASN A 29 13.73 -11.82 -11.33
CA ASN A 29 12.85 -11.23 -12.33
C ASN A 29 11.51 -10.78 -11.71
N ALA A 30 10.87 -11.63 -10.91
CA ALA A 30 9.63 -11.28 -10.19
C ALA A 30 9.83 -10.07 -9.28
N HIS A 31 10.96 -9.99 -8.58
CA HIS A 31 11.32 -8.83 -7.77
C HIS A 31 11.51 -7.56 -8.62
N GLY A 32 12.23 -7.66 -9.75
CA GLY A 32 12.43 -6.55 -10.67
C GLY A 32 11.12 -6.04 -11.28
N TYR A 33 10.22 -6.94 -11.68
CA TYR A 33 8.93 -6.60 -12.27
C TYR A 33 7.93 -6.04 -11.24
N ALA A 34 7.80 -6.69 -10.09
CA ALA A 34 6.81 -6.34 -9.08
C ALA A 34 7.22 -5.14 -8.21
N HIS A 35 8.52 -4.86 -8.04
CA HIS A 35 8.99 -3.77 -7.19
C HIS A 35 9.71 -2.67 -7.97
N ALA A 36 10.82 -2.98 -8.65
CA ALA A 36 11.67 -1.94 -9.25
C ALA A 36 10.97 -1.20 -10.41
N ARG A 37 10.24 -1.91 -11.27
CA ARG A 37 9.46 -1.28 -12.37
C ARG A 37 8.30 -0.46 -11.85
N GLN A 38 7.56 -0.96 -10.86
CA GLN A 38 6.40 -0.25 -10.31
C GLN A 38 6.80 1.12 -9.72
N ARG A 39 7.91 1.17 -8.98
CA ARG A 39 8.42 2.45 -8.43
C ARG A 39 8.74 3.50 -9.50
N ARG A 40 9.10 3.08 -10.71
CA ARG A 40 9.37 4.01 -11.84
C ARG A 40 8.12 4.49 -12.55
N ARG A 41 6.98 3.80 -12.37
CA ARG A 41 5.70 4.15 -13.01
C ARG A 41 4.85 5.09 -12.14
N LEU A 42 5.13 5.12 -10.84
CA LEU A 42 4.56 6.07 -9.88
C LEU A 42 4.85 7.52 -10.29
N THR A 43 3.84 8.38 -10.14
CA THR A 43 4.03 9.84 -10.16
C THR A 43 4.32 10.33 -8.74
N ALA A 44 5.46 10.98 -8.53
CA ALA A 44 5.90 11.44 -7.21
C ALA A 44 6.41 12.88 -7.24
N GLY A 45 5.96 13.69 -6.28
CA GLY A 45 6.52 15.02 -6.03
C GLY A 45 7.94 14.98 -5.43
N PRO A 46 8.64 16.12 -5.42
CA PRO A 46 9.97 16.21 -4.83
C PRO A 46 9.97 15.85 -3.33
N GLY A 47 11.06 15.22 -2.87
CA GLY A 47 11.27 14.94 -1.45
C GLY A 47 10.51 13.71 -0.92
N LEU A 48 9.95 12.87 -1.78
CA LEU A 48 9.37 11.58 -1.37
C LEU A 48 10.41 10.67 -0.70
N ALA A 49 10.15 10.30 0.55
CA ALA A 49 10.86 9.25 1.26
C ALA A 49 10.00 7.97 1.25
N MET A 50 10.49 6.89 0.68
CA MET A 50 9.74 5.63 0.59
C MET A 50 10.63 4.43 0.89
N ALA A 51 10.25 3.62 1.88
CA ALA A 51 10.99 2.42 2.24
C ALA A 51 11.13 1.45 1.03
N PRO A 52 12.26 0.73 0.89
CA PRO A 52 12.45 -0.24 -0.21
C PRO A 52 11.41 -1.37 -0.23
N SER A 53 10.87 -1.72 0.94
CA SER A 53 9.90 -2.80 1.15
C SER A 53 8.48 -2.51 0.67
N VAL A 54 8.20 -1.30 0.18
CA VAL A 54 6.84 -0.92 -0.23
C VAL A 54 6.38 -1.74 -1.43
N SER A 55 5.18 -2.29 -1.33
CA SER A 55 4.49 -3.00 -2.41
C SER A 55 3.60 -2.02 -3.16
N LEU A 56 3.77 -1.97 -4.49
CA LEU A 56 2.96 -1.13 -5.37
C LEU A 56 2.30 -2.03 -6.42
N ARG A 57 1.01 -1.84 -6.67
CA ARG A 57 0.30 -2.46 -7.79
C ARG A 57 -0.33 -1.37 -8.65
N ASN A 58 -0.16 -1.51 -9.96
CA ASN A 58 -0.65 -0.55 -10.95
C ASN A 58 -0.16 0.87 -10.64
N ALA A 59 1.15 1.00 -10.36
CA ALA A 59 1.76 2.23 -9.86
C ALA A 59 1.62 3.44 -10.79
N GLU A 60 1.40 3.22 -12.09
CA GLU A 60 1.01 4.26 -13.05
C GLU A 60 -0.29 5.00 -12.69
N ARG A 61 -1.10 4.44 -11.77
CA ARG A 61 -2.34 5.03 -11.23
C ARG A 61 -2.20 5.53 -9.80
N ILE A 62 -0.96 5.55 -9.30
CA ILE A 62 -0.64 6.05 -7.96
C ILE A 62 0.08 7.39 -8.15
N SER A 63 -0.38 8.42 -7.43
CA SER A 63 0.28 9.71 -7.36
C SER A 63 0.51 10.10 -5.92
N ILE A 64 1.71 10.58 -5.61
CA ILE A 64 2.07 11.08 -4.27
C ILE A 64 2.62 12.49 -4.43
N GLY A 65 2.11 13.43 -3.64
CA GLY A 65 2.58 14.82 -3.59
C GLY A 65 4.01 14.98 -3.08
N GLU A 66 4.39 16.23 -2.80
CA GLU A 66 5.71 16.57 -2.28
C GLU A 66 5.91 16.05 -0.85
N ARG A 67 7.16 15.73 -0.51
CA ARG A 67 7.60 15.44 0.87
C ARG A 67 6.76 14.35 1.58
N GLY A 68 6.18 13.42 0.83
CA GLY A 68 5.52 12.24 1.38
C GLY A 68 6.51 11.30 2.07
N HIS A 69 6.06 10.60 3.11
CA HIS A 69 6.83 9.57 3.81
C HIS A 69 6.04 8.26 3.84
N ILE A 70 6.56 7.23 3.19
CA ILE A 70 5.93 5.90 3.13
C ILE A 70 6.81 4.90 3.87
N GLY A 71 6.31 4.46 5.03
CA GLY A 71 6.99 3.53 5.93
C GLY A 71 7.16 2.11 5.36
N GLU A 72 7.81 1.27 6.16
CA GLU A 72 8.10 -0.11 5.77
C GLU A 72 6.85 -0.94 5.55
N ARG A 73 6.92 -1.90 4.61
CA ARG A 73 5.88 -2.89 4.32
C ARG A 73 4.50 -2.31 4.00
N CYS A 74 4.40 -1.02 3.66
CA CYS A 74 3.17 -0.45 3.14
C CYS A 74 2.83 -1.07 1.77
N SER A 75 1.54 -1.15 1.48
CA SER A 75 1.00 -1.69 0.24
C SER A 75 -0.02 -0.72 -0.34
N LEU A 76 0.26 -0.19 -1.52
CA LEU A 76 -0.62 0.73 -2.25
C LEU A 76 -1.04 0.03 -3.54
N TRP A 77 -2.28 -0.46 -3.59
CA TRP A 77 -2.78 -1.30 -4.67
C TRP A 77 -3.94 -0.60 -5.39
N ALA A 78 -3.60 0.15 -6.45
CA ALA A 78 -4.59 0.70 -7.35
C ALA A 78 -5.25 -0.42 -8.18
N GLY A 79 -6.50 -0.22 -8.61
CA GLY A 79 -7.20 -1.23 -9.39
C GLY A 79 -6.63 -1.45 -10.78
N ASP A 80 -7.06 -2.53 -11.41
CA ASP A 80 -6.58 -2.95 -12.73
C ASP A 80 -7.25 -2.13 -13.85
N GLY A 81 -8.47 -1.66 -13.61
CA GLY A 81 -9.30 -0.92 -14.55
C GLY A 81 -8.94 0.54 -14.62
N SER A 82 -9.56 1.37 -13.78
CA SER A 82 -9.43 2.83 -13.86
C SER A 82 -9.13 3.51 -12.53
N SER A 83 -9.31 2.82 -11.42
CA SER A 83 -9.18 3.44 -10.10
C SER A 83 -7.76 3.89 -9.78
N ARG A 84 -7.67 4.97 -9.01
CA ARG A 84 -6.43 5.63 -8.62
C ARG A 84 -6.25 5.66 -7.11
N ILE A 85 -5.00 5.78 -6.69
CA ILE A 85 -4.64 6.13 -5.31
C ILE A 85 -3.89 7.46 -5.36
N VAL A 86 -4.48 8.49 -4.77
CA VAL A 86 -3.94 9.85 -4.80
C VAL A 86 -3.62 10.27 -3.37
N LEU A 87 -2.33 10.48 -3.09
CA LEU A 87 -1.83 11.04 -1.84
C LEU A 87 -1.39 12.48 -2.11
N GLY A 88 -1.87 13.39 -1.28
CA GLY A 88 -1.48 14.80 -1.29
C GLY A 88 -0.05 15.03 -0.82
N ASP A 89 0.27 16.29 -0.55
CA ASP A 89 1.57 16.72 -0.05
C ASP A 89 1.71 16.38 1.43
N HIS A 90 2.95 16.15 1.88
CA HIS A 90 3.27 15.94 3.30
C HIS A 90 2.52 14.78 3.98
N VAL A 91 2.05 13.79 3.22
CA VAL A 91 1.37 12.60 3.77
C VAL A 91 2.39 11.65 4.41
N LEU A 92 2.09 11.19 5.63
CA LEU A 92 2.88 10.17 6.33
C LEU A 92 2.08 8.88 6.48
N LEU A 93 2.57 7.80 5.86
CA LEU A 93 2.13 6.44 6.13
C LEU A 93 3.14 5.76 7.04
N ALA A 94 2.71 5.40 8.25
CA ALA A 94 3.51 4.58 9.16
C ALA A 94 3.65 3.14 8.61
N PRO A 95 4.45 2.25 9.24
CA PRO A 95 4.66 0.91 8.72
C PRO A 95 3.38 0.08 8.57
N GLU A 96 3.36 -0.78 7.54
CA GLU A 96 2.31 -1.77 7.27
C GLU A 96 0.92 -1.17 6.97
N VAL A 97 0.86 0.08 6.50
CA VAL A 97 -0.39 0.65 5.97
C VAL A 97 -0.78 -0.02 4.66
N PHE A 98 -2.04 -0.43 4.54
CA PHE A 98 -2.61 -1.02 3.33
C PHE A 98 -3.68 -0.10 2.75
N ILE A 99 -3.52 0.31 1.49
CA ILE A 99 -4.48 1.13 0.75
C ILE A 99 -4.85 0.37 -0.51
N THR A 100 -6.14 0.15 -0.73
CA THR A 100 -6.63 -0.49 -1.96
C THR A 100 -7.76 0.30 -2.60
N ALA A 101 -7.71 0.39 -3.93
CA ALA A 101 -8.74 1.03 -4.76
C ALA A 101 -9.59 -0.01 -5.52
N SER A 102 -9.47 -1.30 -5.18
CA SER A 102 -10.18 -2.41 -5.83
C SER A 102 -10.71 -3.42 -4.80
N ASN A 103 -11.86 -3.99 -5.10
CA ASN A 103 -12.47 -5.09 -4.37
C ASN A 103 -13.21 -6.02 -5.36
N TYR A 104 -13.67 -7.18 -4.90
CA TYR A 104 -14.53 -8.06 -5.68
C TYR A 104 -15.99 -7.88 -5.28
N GLY A 105 -16.90 -8.22 -6.20
CA GLY A 105 -18.31 -8.38 -5.89
C GLY A 105 -18.57 -9.41 -4.80
N THR A 106 -19.67 -9.21 -4.06
CA THR A 106 -20.09 -10.08 -2.94
C THR A 106 -21.41 -10.80 -3.24
N ARG A 107 -21.79 -10.93 -4.52
CA ARG A 107 -23.04 -11.57 -4.93
C ARG A 107 -22.97 -13.06 -4.59
N TRP A 108 -24.00 -13.56 -3.90
CA TRP A 108 -24.14 -14.99 -3.65
C TRP A 108 -24.51 -15.75 -4.94
N GLY A 109 -24.03 -16.98 -5.08
CA GLY A 109 -24.33 -17.84 -6.23
C GLY A 109 -23.39 -17.69 -7.43
N THR A 110 -22.48 -16.72 -7.41
CA THR A 110 -21.40 -16.57 -8.40
C THR A 110 -20.05 -16.67 -7.67
N PRO A 111 -19.12 -17.53 -8.09
CA PRO A 111 -17.77 -17.56 -7.51
C PRO A 111 -17.12 -16.19 -7.59
N VAL A 112 -16.41 -15.78 -6.52
CA VAL A 112 -15.80 -14.43 -6.41
C VAL A 112 -14.89 -14.10 -7.61
N MET A 113 -14.18 -15.10 -8.14
CA MET A 113 -13.29 -14.94 -9.30
C MET A 113 -14.02 -14.67 -10.62
N ASP A 114 -15.31 -15.01 -10.70
CA ASP A 114 -16.17 -14.79 -11.86
C ASP A 114 -17.03 -13.52 -11.70
N GLN A 115 -16.84 -12.76 -10.61
CA GLN A 115 -17.54 -11.51 -10.37
C GLN A 115 -16.71 -10.30 -10.84
N ASP A 116 -17.40 -9.24 -11.24
CA ASP A 116 -16.76 -7.98 -11.60
C ASP A 116 -15.96 -7.39 -10.43
N LYS A 117 -14.84 -6.74 -10.78
CA LYS A 117 -14.09 -5.93 -9.83
C LYS A 117 -14.84 -4.62 -9.58
N ILE A 118 -14.99 -4.29 -8.30
CA ILE A 118 -15.51 -3.01 -7.84
C ILE A 118 -14.30 -2.12 -7.59
N GLU A 119 -14.18 -1.06 -8.38
CA GLU A 119 -13.04 -0.13 -8.32
C GLU A 119 -13.52 1.27 -7.99
N SER A 120 -12.81 1.97 -7.11
CA SER A 120 -13.14 3.33 -6.72
C SER A 120 -11.88 4.05 -6.22
N ASP A 121 -11.69 5.28 -6.67
CA ASP A 121 -10.53 6.10 -6.32
C ASP A 121 -10.40 6.25 -4.79
N VAL A 122 -9.16 6.28 -4.30
CA VAL A 122 -8.85 6.62 -2.91
C VAL A 122 -8.07 7.93 -2.90
N HIS A 123 -8.54 8.88 -2.11
CA HIS A 123 -7.94 10.20 -1.96
C HIS A 123 -7.49 10.42 -0.51
N ILE A 124 -6.20 10.71 -0.32
CA ILE A 124 -5.61 11.04 0.97
C ILE A 124 -5.15 12.50 0.90
N GLY A 125 -5.84 13.40 1.60
CA GLY A 125 -5.53 14.83 1.57
C GLY A 125 -4.16 15.19 2.15
N ASP A 126 -3.77 16.44 1.95
CA ASP A 126 -2.45 16.94 2.37
C ASP A 126 -2.25 16.83 3.89
N GLY A 127 -1.02 16.57 4.33
CA GLY A 127 -0.67 16.52 5.75
C GLY A 127 -1.35 15.42 6.56
N CYS A 128 -1.98 14.43 5.90
CA CYS A 128 -2.56 13.29 6.59
C CYS A 128 -1.48 12.41 7.24
N TRP A 129 -1.82 11.82 8.38
CA TRP A 129 -1.00 10.82 9.05
C TRP A 129 -1.80 9.55 9.31
N LEU A 130 -1.37 8.44 8.71
CA LEU A 130 -1.93 7.12 8.94
C LEU A 130 -0.97 6.31 9.81
N GLY A 131 -1.44 5.93 11.00
CA GLY A 131 -0.74 5.10 11.96
C GLY A 131 -0.47 3.68 11.44
N ALA A 132 0.37 2.94 12.16
CA ALA A 132 0.83 1.64 11.69
C ALA A 132 -0.34 0.67 11.50
N LYS A 133 -0.30 -0.17 10.46
CA LYS A 133 -1.34 -1.18 10.17
C LYS A 133 -2.74 -0.60 9.88
N VAL A 134 -2.84 0.67 9.48
CA VAL A 134 -4.11 1.22 8.99
C VAL A 134 -4.48 0.58 7.66
N VAL A 135 -5.76 0.26 7.49
CA VAL A 135 -6.35 -0.22 6.23
C VAL A 135 -7.29 0.85 5.68
N VAL A 136 -7.14 1.24 4.42
CA VAL A 136 -8.05 2.15 3.71
C VAL A 136 -8.72 1.40 2.56
N LEU A 137 -10.06 1.40 2.57
CA LEU A 137 -10.88 0.69 1.59
C LEU A 137 -11.16 1.55 0.33
N PRO A 138 -11.60 0.92 -0.79
CA PRO A 138 -11.88 1.63 -2.03
C PRO A 138 -12.94 2.72 -1.85
N GLY A 139 -12.80 3.83 -2.59
CA GLY A 139 -13.78 4.92 -2.60
C GLY A 139 -13.66 5.89 -1.43
N VAL A 140 -12.67 5.72 -0.54
CA VAL A 140 -12.48 6.59 0.62
C VAL A 140 -11.73 7.88 0.25
N THR A 141 -12.26 9.00 0.73
CA THR A 141 -11.61 10.31 0.75
C THR A 141 -11.29 10.74 2.19
N LEU A 142 -10.03 11.03 2.47
CA LEU A 142 -9.59 11.69 3.71
C LEU A 142 -9.36 13.17 3.42
N GLY A 143 -10.02 14.04 4.19
CA GLY A 143 -9.74 15.47 4.15
C GLY A 143 -8.31 15.81 4.58
N GLU A 144 -7.89 17.04 4.31
CA GLU A 144 -6.59 17.58 4.74
C GLU A 144 -6.35 17.34 6.23
N GLY A 145 -5.14 16.92 6.60
CA GLY A 145 -4.68 16.87 7.98
C GLY A 145 -5.31 15.78 8.83
N VAL A 146 -6.06 14.83 8.26
CA VAL A 146 -6.65 13.69 8.99
C VAL A 146 -5.56 12.85 9.64
N VAL A 147 -5.79 12.47 10.89
CA VAL A 147 -4.97 11.51 11.63
C VAL A 147 -5.76 10.23 11.85
N VAL A 148 -5.24 9.10 11.39
CA VAL A 148 -5.83 7.78 11.62
C VAL A 148 -4.94 7.01 12.58
N GLY A 149 -5.45 6.65 13.76
CA GLY A 149 -4.71 5.87 14.73
C GLY A 149 -4.38 4.46 14.23
N ALA A 150 -3.34 3.86 14.82
CA ALA A 150 -2.83 2.55 14.42
C ALA A 150 -3.92 1.46 14.45
N ALA A 151 -3.77 0.46 13.57
CA ALA A 151 -4.66 -0.70 13.42
C ALA A 151 -6.14 -0.37 13.14
N SER A 152 -6.43 0.84 12.63
CA SER A 152 -7.79 1.24 12.25
C SER A 152 -8.14 0.83 10.82
N THR A 153 -9.42 0.64 10.54
CA THR A 153 -9.93 0.35 9.19
C THR A 153 -10.85 1.47 8.72
N VAL A 154 -10.41 2.24 7.73
CA VAL A 154 -11.20 3.33 7.15
C VAL A 154 -12.10 2.78 6.05
N THR A 155 -13.40 2.79 6.32
CA THR A 155 -14.44 2.25 5.44
C THR A 155 -15.32 3.32 4.79
N ARG A 156 -15.07 4.60 5.11
CA ARG A 156 -15.85 5.76 4.67
C ARG A 156 -15.00 7.01 4.82
N ASP A 157 -15.42 8.08 4.16
CA ASP A 157 -14.74 9.37 4.19
C ASP A 157 -14.58 9.90 5.62
N LEU A 158 -13.44 10.57 5.85
CA LEU A 158 -13.11 11.20 7.13
C LEU A 158 -12.90 12.70 6.91
N PRO A 159 -13.52 13.56 7.74
CA PRO A 159 -13.49 15.01 7.56
C PRO A 159 -12.12 15.59 7.88
N ALA A 160 -11.77 16.71 7.23
CA ALA A 160 -10.48 17.37 7.39
C ALA A 160 -10.17 17.73 8.85
N GLY A 161 -8.91 17.54 9.27
CA GLY A 161 -8.43 17.81 10.62
C GLY A 161 -8.91 16.86 11.71
N SER A 162 -9.69 15.82 11.35
CA SER A 162 -10.19 14.86 12.33
C SER A 162 -9.12 13.88 12.79
N ILE A 163 -9.27 13.42 14.04
CA ILE A 163 -8.52 12.31 14.62
C ILE A 163 -9.47 11.12 14.72
N CYS A 164 -9.13 10.02 14.06
CA CYS A 164 -9.99 8.86 13.90
C CYS A 164 -9.32 7.57 14.35
N VAL A 165 -10.08 6.67 14.99
CA VAL A 165 -9.57 5.35 15.44
C VAL A 165 -10.63 4.25 15.26
N GLY A 166 -10.17 3.00 15.22
CA GLY A 166 -11.01 1.80 15.31
C GLY A 166 -11.32 1.09 13.98
N THR A 167 -12.05 -0.02 14.07
CA THR A 167 -12.50 -0.82 12.93
C THR A 167 -13.99 -1.09 13.06
N PRO A 168 -14.85 -0.37 12.31
CA PRO A 168 -14.51 0.71 11.37
C PRO A 168 -14.10 2.02 12.06
N ALA A 169 -13.25 2.82 11.43
CA ALA A 169 -12.70 4.05 11.99
C ALA A 169 -13.80 5.08 12.27
N ARG A 170 -13.69 5.77 13.41
CA ARG A 170 -14.62 6.81 13.86
C ARG A 170 -13.84 8.01 14.37
N VAL A 171 -14.38 9.21 14.11
CA VAL A 171 -13.86 10.47 14.67
C VAL A 171 -13.96 10.40 16.20
N VAL A 172 -12.84 10.64 16.87
CA VAL A 172 -12.75 10.73 18.35
C VAL A 172 -12.27 12.09 18.81
N GLY A 173 -11.84 12.95 17.89
CA GLY A 173 -11.39 14.29 18.19
C GLY A 173 -10.99 15.05 16.94
N TRP A 174 -10.42 16.22 17.16
CA TRP A 174 -9.92 17.12 16.13
C TRP A 174 -8.54 17.59 16.51
N ARG A 175 -7.69 17.83 15.53
CA ARG A 175 -6.40 18.50 15.77
C ARG A 175 -6.67 19.91 16.28
N GLU A 176 -6.05 20.26 17.41
CA GLU A 176 -6.29 21.52 18.11
C GLU A 176 -6.01 22.73 17.19
N ASP A 177 -4.90 22.67 16.44
CA ASP A 177 -4.46 23.74 15.54
C ASP A 177 -5.12 23.72 14.15
N PHE A 178 -6.04 22.79 13.87
CA PHE A 178 -6.68 22.72 12.55
C PHE A 178 -7.83 23.74 12.45
N PRO A 179 -7.82 24.64 11.45
CA PRO A 179 -8.81 25.71 11.32
C PRO A 179 -10.26 25.17 11.32
N ALA A 180 -11.11 25.74 12.16
CA ALA A 180 -12.47 25.22 12.37
C ALA A 180 -13.33 25.33 11.10
N GLU A 181 -13.14 26.40 10.34
CA GLU A 181 -13.82 26.68 9.07
C GLU A 181 -13.51 25.65 7.97
N ARG A 182 -12.39 24.92 8.07
CA ARG A 182 -12.00 23.88 7.10
C ARG A 182 -12.51 22.48 7.48
N ARG A 183 -13.16 22.30 8.63
CA ARG A 183 -13.60 20.97 9.11
C ARG A 183 -14.82 20.41 8.36
N ILE A 184 -15.51 21.23 7.56
CA ILE A 184 -16.83 20.91 6.96
C ILE A 184 -16.76 20.87 5.42
N SER A 185 -15.61 21.18 4.81
CA SER A 185 -15.41 21.16 3.36
C SER A 185 -15.19 19.77 2.81
#